data_AF-A0AA42HVA0-F1
#
_entry.id   AF-A0AA42HVA0-F1
#
_cell.length_a   1.000
_cell.length_b   1.000
_cell.length_c   1.000
_cell.angle_alpha   90.00
_cell.angle_beta   90.00
_cell.angle_gamma   90.00
#
_symmetry.space_group_name_H-M   'P 1'
#
loop_
_entity.id
_entity.type
_entity.pdbx_description
1 polymer ?
#
loop_
_entity_poly.entity_id
_entity_poly.type
_entity_poly.pdbx_seq_one_letter_code
_entity_poly.pdbx_strand_id
1 'polypeptide(L)'
;MLQGQTVKALRICDPASNDLLIRKQPGNAHFGAVALECERHALLCYCPMRYLLYPHGSVFGCFGGTHAALHFRASVCEVCDLEDWLPITAGAHWSHRFDRELPMRGDVLMESPQLVRDSQATDWQLELRLSTGRSFRLLQNKECNRLQLAPVEVGR
;
A
#
# COMPACT_ATOMS: atom_id res chain seq x y z
N MET A 1 13.70 -6.37 -6.58
CA MET A 1 13.11 -5.69 -7.77
C MET A 1 12.81 -4.22 -7.46
N LEU A 2 12.18 -3.88 -6.33
CA LEU A 2 11.89 -2.49 -5.91
C LEU A 2 12.99 -1.76 -5.15
N GLN A 3 13.91 -2.49 -4.50
CA GLN A 3 15.06 -1.91 -3.81
C GLN A 3 15.87 -0.97 -4.70
N GLY A 4 16.25 0.18 -4.15
CA GLY A 4 17.06 1.21 -4.80
C GLY A 4 16.31 2.04 -5.84
N GLN A 5 15.03 1.80 -6.08
CA GLN A 5 14.26 2.59 -7.03
C GLN A 5 13.70 3.87 -6.41
N THR A 6 13.66 4.92 -7.23
CA THR A 6 13.05 6.20 -6.88
C THR A 6 11.54 6.18 -7.13
N VAL A 7 10.78 6.65 -6.15
CA VAL A 7 9.32 6.86 -6.24
C VAL A 7 9.05 8.02 -7.21
N LYS A 8 8.18 7.78 -8.19
CA LYS A 8 7.66 8.80 -9.12
C LYS A 8 6.32 9.33 -8.67
N ALA A 9 5.45 8.45 -8.19
CA ALA A 9 4.13 8.81 -7.71
C ALA A 9 3.60 7.81 -6.69
N LEU A 10 2.74 8.30 -5.81
CA LEU A 10 1.83 7.47 -5.03
C LEU A 10 0.42 7.70 -5.57
N ARG A 11 -0.18 6.64 -6.12
CA ARG A 11 -1.53 6.67 -6.66
C ARG A 11 -2.47 5.98 -5.69
N ILE A 12 -3.64 6.56 -5.52
CA ILE A 12 -4.58 6.11 -4.50
C ILE A 12 -5.97 6.06 -5.12
N CYS A 13 -6.67 4.95 -4.91
CA CYS A 13 -8.05 4.78 -5.31
C CYS A 13 -8.96 4.82 -4.09
N ASP A 14 -9.85 5.83 -4.03
CA ASP A 14 -10.93 5.90 -3.03
C ASP A 14 -12.31 5.83 -3.71
N PRO A 15 -13.07 4.74 -3.49
CA PRO A 15 -14.42 4.60 -4.00
C PRO A 15 -15.47 5.50 -3.35
N ALA A 16 -15.12 6.34 -2.34
CA ALA A 16 -16.07 7.21 -1.64
C ALA A 16 -15.82 8.72 -1.84
N SER A 17 -15.19 9.13 -2.94
CA SER A 17 -14.89 10.54 -3.19
C SER A 17 -16.11 11.30 -3.75
N ASN A 18 -17.10 11.56 -2.90
CA ASN A 18 -17.69 12.89 -2.90
C ASN A 18 -16.69 13.77 -2.12
N ASP A 19 -16.13 14.78 -2.77
CA ASP A 19 -15.03 15.66 -2.32
C ASP A 19 -15.16 16.28 -0.91
N LEU A 20 -16.32 16.11 -0.25
CA LEU A 20 -16.69 16.74 1.01
C LEU A 20 -16.19 16.00 2.27
N LEU A 21 -15.82 14.72 2.20
CA LEU A 21 -15.46 13.94 3.40
C LEU A 21 -13.95 13.75 3.64
N ILE A 22 -13.09 14.01 2.65
CA ILE A 22 -11.65 13.73 2.76
C ILE A 22 -10.87 14.89 3.41
N ARG A 23 -11.51 16.03 3.68
CA ARG A 23 -10.85 17.23 4.25
C ARG A 23 -10.65 17.22 5.78
N LYS A 24 -10.99 16.15 6.51
CA LYS A 24 -11.17 16.26 7.97
C LYS A 24 -10.55 15.22 8.91
N GLN A 25 -9.59 14.39 8.51
CA GLN A 25 -8.85 13.58 9.49
C GLN A 25 -7.34 13.52 9.23
N PRO A 26 -6.51 14.20 10.06
CA PRO A 26 -5.08 13.94 10.09
C PRO A 26 -4.85 12.51 10.62
N GLY A 27 -4.00 11.73 9.94
CA GLY A 27 -3.51 10.43 10.42
C GLY A 27 -4.24 9.16 9.95
N ASN A 28 -5.39 9.22 9.27
CA ASN A 28 -6.21 8.03 8.96
C ASN A 28 -6.73 8.02 7.51
N ALA A 29 -5.80 7.96 6.56
CA ALA A 29 -6.15 7.89 5.15
C ALA A 29 -6.50 6.44 4.75
N HIS A 30 -7.75 6.20 4.34
CA HIS A 30 -8.31 4.86 4.09
C HIS A 30 -8.69 4.66 2.62
N PHE A 31 -8.12 3.66 1.96
CA PHE A 31 -8.17 3.52 0.50
C PHE A 31 -8.67 2.15 0.03
N GLY A 32 -9.30 2.09 -1.14
CA GLY A 32 -9.66 0.82 -1.77
C GLY A 32 -8.45 0.12 -2.39
N ALA A 33 -7.53 0.91 -2.93
CA ALA A 33 -6.26 0.46 -3.51
C ALA A 33 -5.20 1.57 -3.44
N VAL A 34 -3.93 1.16 -3.46
CA VAL A 34 -2.75 2.02 -3.47
C VAL A 34 -1.76 1.46 -4.49
N ALA A 35 -1.17 2.31 -5.32
CA ALA A 35 -0.06 1.95 -6.19
C ALA A 35 1.13 2.89 -5.93
N LEU A 36 2.25 2.32 -5.50
CA LEU A 36 3.53 3.02 -5.41
C LEU A 36 4.27 2.84 -6.72
N GLU A 37 4.31 3.89 -7.53
CA GLU A 37 4.97 3.92 -8.82
C GLU A 37 6.44 4.31 -8.63
N CYS A 38 7.34 3.41 -9.03
CA CYS A 38 8.78 3.66 -9.08
C CYS A 38 9.27 3.72 -10.53
N GLU A 39 10.56 4.01 -10.72
CA GLU A 39 11.16 4.22 -12.04
C GLU A 39 10.95 3.11 -13.07
N ARG A 40 10.98 1.85 -12.64
CA ARG A 40 10.86 0.70 -13.53
C ARG A 40 9.71 -0.22 -13.16
N HIS A 41 9.26 -0.16 -11.92
CA HIS A 41 8.27 -1.07 -11.38
C HIS A 41 7.26 -0.31 -10.54
N ALA A 42 6.09 -0.91 -10.33
CA ALA A 42 5.09 -0.43 -9.41
C ALA A 42 4.69 -1.52 -8.42
N LEU A 43 4.50 -1.14 -7.16
CA LEU A 43 3.85 -1.97 -6.15
C LEU A 43 2.37 -1.60 -6.11
N LEU A 44 1.51 -2.55 -6.46
CA LEU A 44 0.06 -2.42 -6.42
C LEU A 44 -0.48 -3.20 -5.22
N CYS A 45 -1.24 -2.52 -4.37
CA CYS A 45 -1.92 -3.11 -3.24
C CYS A 45 -3.41 -2.78 -3.27
N TYR A 46 -4.29 -3.77 -3.07
CA TYR A 46 -5.74 -3.52 -3.04
C TYR A 46 -6.48 -4.46 -2.08
N CYS A 47 -7.57 -3.95 -1.50
CA CYS A 47 -8.42 -4.73 -0.61
C CYS A 47 -9.31 -5.70 -1.43
N PRO A 48 -9.25 -7.02 -1.18
CA PRO A 48 -9.88 -8.03 -2.02
C PRO A 48 -11.42 -8.06 -1.88
N MET A 49 -11.96 -7.53 -0.79
CA MET A 49 -13.40 -7.56 -0.46
C MET A 49 -14.29 -6.72 -1.38
N ARG A 50 -13.73 -5.79 -2.17
CA ARG A 50 -14.53 -4.94 -3.08
C ARG A 50 -14.57 -5.42 -4.53
N TYR A 51 -13.68 -6.33 -4.93
CA TYR A 51 -13.41 -6.54 -6.37
C TYR A 51 -13.39 -8.00 -6.82
N LEU A 52 -13.59 -8.99 -5.94
CA LEU A 52 -13.53 -10.41 -6.32
C LEU A 52 -14.61 -11.25 -5.62
N LEU A 53 -15.17 -12.21 -6.37
CA LEU A 53 -16.12 -13.24 -5.90
C LEU A 53 -15.52 -14.11 -4.76
N TYR A 54 -14.18 -14.15 -4.66
CA TYR A 54 -13.43 -14.80 -3.60
C TYR A 54 -12.36 -13.84 -3.05
N PRO A 55 -12.56 -13.24 -1.87
CA PRO A 55 -11.65 -12.25 -1.32
C PRO A 55 -10.42 -12.93 -0.71
N HIS A 56 -9.49 -13.35 -1.55
CA HIS A 56 -8.22 -13.89 -1.09
C HIS A 56 -7.21 -12.75 -0.93
N GLY A 57 -6.57 -12.68 0.24
CA GLY A 57 -5.39 -11.85 0.47
C GLY A 57 -4.13 -12.42 -0.20
N SER A 58 -2.96 -11.98 0.24
CA SER A 58 -1.67 -12.51 -0.20
C SER A 58 -1.09 -13.44 0.85
N VAL A 59 -0.68 -14.64 0.45
CA VAL A 59 -0.03 -15.61 1.34
C VAL A 59 1.39 -15.85 0.84
N PHE A 60 2.35 -15.78 1.74
CA PHE A 60 3.77 -15.90 1.47
C PHE A 60 4.33 -17.07 2.27
N GLY A 61 5.06 -17.95 1.57
CA GLY A 61 5.83 -19.01 2.20
C GLY A 61 6.98 -18.44 3.03
N CYS A 62 7.08 -18.83 4.29
CA CYS A 62 8.22 -18.53 5.14
C CYS A 62 9.15 -19.74 5.21
N PHE A 63 10.43 -19.48 5.45
CA PHE A 63 11.39 -20.53 5.75
C PHE A 63 10.94 -21.30 7.00
N GLY A 64 10.94 -22.64 6.92
CA GLY A 64 10.42 -23.50 7.99
C GLY A 64 8.96 -23.95 7.82
N GLY A 65 8.34 -23.67 6.66
CA GLY A 65 7.00 -24.20 6.33
C GLY A 65 5.83 -23.45 6.97
N THR A 66 6.11 -22.34 7.65
CA THR A 66 5.10 -21.40 8.12
C THR A 66 4.68 -20.43 7.00
N HIS A 67 3.57 -19.72 7.19
CA HIS A 67 3.09 -18.75 6.21
C HIS A 67 2.87 -17.38 6.85
N ALA A 68 3.18 -16.32 6.08
CA ALA A 68 2.78 -14.96 6.37
C ALA A 68 1.60 -14.57 5.46
N ALA A 69 0.56 -13.99 6.04
CA ALA A 69 -0.66 -13.67 5.30
C ALA A 69 -1.01 -12.19 5.44
N LEU A 70 -1.05 -11.48 4.32
CA LEU A 70 -1.66 -10.17 4.21
C LEU A 70 -3.14 -10.35 3.88
N HIS A 71 -4.03 -9.66 4.59
CA HIS A 71 -5.46 -9.66 4.27
C HIS A 71 -5.83 -8.80 3.04
N PHE A 72 -4.81 -8.29 2.34
CA PHE A 72 -4.94 -7.59 1.08
C PHE A 72 -4.04 -8.20 0.00
N ARG A 73 -4.36 -7.89 -1.26
CA ARG A 73 -3.53 -8.28 -2.40
C ARG A 73 -2.38 -7.31 -2.56
N ALA A 74 -1.16 -7.83 -2.68
CA ALA A 74 0.04 -7.07 -2.98
C ALA A 74 0.72 -7.70 -4.20
N SER A 75 0.96 -6.92 -5.25
CA SER A 75 1.55 -7.36 -6.52
C SER A 75 2.59 -6.37 -6.99
N VAL A 76 3.60 -6.85 -7.71
CA VAL A 76 4.62 -6.01 -8.36
C VAL A 76 4.52 -6.22 -9.86
N CYS A 77 4.47 -5.14 -10.62
CA CYS A 77 4.46 -5.13 -12.08
C CYS A 77 5.51 -4.16 -12.62
N GLU A 78 5.83 -4.26 -13.92
CA GLU A 78 6.59 -3.22 -14.61
C GLU A 78 5.74 -1.95 -14.70
N VAL A 79 6.39 -0.77 -14.69
CA VAL A 79 5.66 0.50 -14.69
C VAL A 79 4.86 0.72 -15.97
N CYS A 80 5.31 0.17 -17.10
CA CYS A 80 4.59 0.25 -18.37
C CYS A 80 3.26 -0.51 -18.35
N ASP A 81 3.15 -1.54 -17.50
CA ASP A 81 1.97 -2.38 -17.41
C ASP A 81 1.01 -1.87 -16.31
N LEU A 82 1.41 -0.87 -15.52
CA LEU A 82 0.68 -0.45 -14.33
C LEU A 82 -0.79 -0.13 -14.65
N GLU A 83 -1.06 0.60 -15.74
CA GLU A 83 -2.42 0.99 -16.14
C GLU A 83 -3.33 -0.21 -16.41
N ASP A 84 -2.80 -1.28 -17.02
CA ASP A 84 -3.54 -2.51 -17.31
C ASP A 84 -3.82 -3.32 -16.04
N TRP A 85 -3.00 -3.12 -15.00
CA TRP A 85 -3.10 -3.83 -13.73
C TRP A 85 -3.91 -3.07 -12.68
N LEU A 86 -4.18 -1.78 -12.88
CA LEU A 86 -5.03 -1.03 -11.94
C LEU A 86 -6.40 -1.71 -11.88
N PRO A 87 -6.87 -2.17 -10.70
CA PRO A 87 -8.17 -2.81 -10.60
C PRO A 87 -9.25 -1.88 -11.15
N ILE A 88 -10.13 -2.43 -11.98
CA ILE A 88 -11.34 -1.74 -12.46
C ILE A 88 -12.20 -1.49 -11.23
N THR A 89 -12.07 -0.29 -10.69
CA THR A 89 -12.80 0.13 -9.51
C THR A 89 -14.10 0.74 -10.01
N ALA A 90 -15.25 0.15 -9.64
CA ALA A 90 -16.59 0.50 -10.13
C ALA A 90 -16.94 2.01 -10.00
N GLY A 91 -16.42 2.84 -10.91
CA GLY A 91 -16.50 4.30 -10.89
C GLY A 91 -15.53 5.03 -9.95
N ALA A 92 -14.54 4.37 -9.34
CA ALA A 92 -13.63 5.06 -8.43
C ALA A 92 -12.43 5.67 -9.16
N HIS A 93 -12.11 6.92 -8.83
CA HIS A 93 -11.03 7.64 -9.48
C HIS A 93 -9.68 7.33 -8.81
N TRP A 94 -8.69 6.99 -9.63
CA TRP A 94 -7.29 7.01 -9.23
C TRP A 94 -6.82 8.45 -9.15
N SER A 95 -6.38 8.86 -7.96
CA SER A 95 -5.85 10.20 -7.72
C SER A 95 -4.36 10.14 -7.42
N HIS A 96 -3.62 11.13 -7.93
CA HIS A 96 -2.25 11.38 -7.51
C HIS A 96 -2.31 12.17 -6.20
N ARG A 97 -1.96 11.52 -5.08
CA ARG A 97 -1.91 12.18 -3.77
C ARG A 97 -0.47 12.55 -3.48
N PHE A 98 -0.25 13.85 -3.26
CA PHE A 98 1.00 14.39 -2.73
C PHE A 98 0.74 14.86 -1.30
N ASP A 99 0.84 13.93 -0.36
CA ASP A 99 0.89 14.26 1.06
C ASP A 99 2.33 14.11 1.54
N ARG A 100 2.85 15.12 2.26
CA ARG A 100 4.19 15.03 2.87
C ARG A 100 4.24 13.97 3.96
N GLU A 101 3.09 13.55 4.47
CA GLU A 101 2.95 12.42 5.40
C GLU A 101 2.96 11.05 4.71
N LEU A 102 3.08 10.99 3.38
CA LEU A 102 3.16 9.74 2.59
C LEU A 102 4.48 9.66 1.81
N PRO A 103 4.82 8.50 1.21
CA PRO A 103 5.93 8.39 0.26
C PRO A 103 5.82 9.45 -0.84
N MET A 104 6.86 10.25 -0.98
CA MET A 104 6.90 11.40 -1.90
C MET A 104 7.69 11.05 -3.16
N ARG A 105 7.40 11.78 -4.24
CA ARG A 105 8.23 11.75 -5.44
C ARG A 105 9.68 12.10 -5.09
N GLY A 106 10.62 11.28 -5.52
CA GLY A 106 12.04 11.42 -5.21
C GLY A 106 12.52 10.58 -4.04
N ASP A 107 11.63 10.06 -3.19
CA ASP A 107 12.03 9.11 -2.15
C ASP A 107 12.60 7.84 -2.80
N VAL A 108 13.64 7.24 -2.19
CA VAL A 108 14.25 6.01 -2.69
C VAL A 108 13.94 4.87 -1.73
N LEU A 109 13.46 3.74 -2.26
CA LEU A 109 13.25 2.54 -1.46
C LEU A 109 14.60 1.95 -1.04
N MET A 110 14.88 1.93 0.27
CA MET A 110 16.13 1.40 0.82
C MET A 110 16.23 -0.11 0.64
N GLU A 111 15.10 -0.80 0.80
CA GLU A 111 14.94 -2.25 0.70
C GLU A 111 13.70 -2.56 -0.16
N SER A 112 13.58 -3.81 -0.62
CA SER A 112 12.29 -4.25 -1.17
C SER A 112 11.24 -4.26 -0.05
N PRO A 113 9.94 -4.03 -0.34
CA PRO A 113 8.89 -4.10 0.68
C PRO A 113 8.98 -5.38 1.52
N GLN A 114 8.95 -5.24 2.84
CA GLN A 114 9.16 -6.35 3.78
C GLN A 114 7.85 -6.74 4.47
N LEU A 115 7.65 -8.03 4.70
CA LEU A 115 6.57 -8.51 5.56
C LEU A 115 7.02 -8.37 7.01
N VAL A 116 6.27 -7.60 7.79
CA VAL A 116 6.54 -7.37 9.21
C VAL A 116 5.34 -7.72 10.05
N ARG A 117 5.60 -8.13 11.28
CA ARG A 117 4.57 -8.35 12.29
C ARG A 117 5.04 -7.66 13.56
N ASP A 118 4.29 -6.68 14.02
CA ASP A 118 4.61 -6.03 15.29
C ASP A 118 4.32 -7.03 16.43
N SER A 119 5.09 -6.94 17.52
CA SER A 119 4.87 -7.74 18.72
C SER A 119 3.47 -7.54 19.31
N GLN A 120 2.89 -6.35 19.09
CA GLN A 120 1.56 -5.95 19.52
C GLN A 120 0.48 -6.21 18.43
N ALA A 121 0.88 -6.39 17.17
CA ALA A 121 -0.05 -6.57 16.06
C ALA A 121 -0.31 -8.05 15.79
N THR A 122 -1.58 -8.44 15.79
CA THR A 122 -1.99 -9.80 15.47
C THR A 122 -1.78 -10.16 14.00
N ASP A 123 -1.85 -9.17 13.10
CA ASP A 123 -1.78 -9.38 11.64
C ASP A 123 -0.43 -8.96 11.03
N TRP A 124 -0.05 -9.61 9.93
CA TRP A 124 1.10 -9.21 9.10
C TRP A 124 0.80 -7.91 8.35
N GLN A 125 1.86 -7.13 8.15
CA GLN A 125 1.83 -5.84 7.47
C GLN A 125 2.93 -5.79 6.42
N LEU A 126 2.81 -4.86 5.47
CA LEU A 126 3.84 -4.60 4.48
C LEU A 126 4.56 -3.29 4.83
N GLU A 127 5.85 -3.36 5.11
CA GLU A 127 6.67 -2.21 5.45
C GLU A 127 7.47 -1.71 4.25
N LEU A 128 7.39 -0.40 4.01
CA LEU A 128 8.16 0.35 3.02
C LEU A 128 9.20 1.18 3.76
N ARG A 129 10.48 0.91 3.50
CA ARG A 129 11.60 1.64 4.10
C ARG A 129 12.24 2.54 3.07
N LEU A 130 12.36 3.82 3.39
CA LEU A 130 12.94 4.83 2.51
C LEU A 130 14.36 5.18 2.97
N SER A 131 15.21 5.56 2.03
CA SER A 131 16.60 5.98 2.30
C SER A 131 16.70 7.22 3.19
N THR A 132 15.61 7.98 3.30
CA THR A 132 15.48 9.15 4.19
C THR A 132 15.30 8.77 5.67
N GLY A 133 15.27 7.47 6.00
CA GLY A 133 14.99 6.96 7.34
C GLY A 133 13.49 6.90 7.67
N ARG A 134 12.63 7.45 6.81
CA ARG A 134 11.17 7.33 6.92
C ARG A 134 10.76 5.90 6.59
N SER A 135 9.84 5.35 7.37
CA SER A 135 9.23 4.05 7.11
C SER A 135 7.71 4.17 7.14
N PHE A 136 7.05 3.38 6.31
CA PHE A 136 5.59 3.34 6.21
C PHE A 136 5.11 1.90 6.30
N ARG A 137 4.00 1.68 7.00
CA ARG A 137 3.33 0.39 7.06
C ARG A 137 2.00 0.45 6.35
N LEU A 138 1.77 -0.54 5.51
CA LEU A 138 0.50 -0.79 4.85
C LEU A 138 -0.18 -1.98 5.53
N LEU A 139 -1.40 -1.74 6.01
CA LEU A 139 -2.26 -2.75 6.63
C LEU A 139 -3.69 -2.63 6.09
N GLN A 140 -4.50 -3.66 6.33
CA GLN A 140 -5.93 -3.58 6.13
C GLN A 140 -6.61 -3.13 7.42
N ASN A 141 -7.37 -2.03 7.38
CA ASN A 141 -8.33 -1.71 8.40
C ASN A 141 -9.56 -2.63 8.26
N LYS A 142 -9.73 -3.52 9.24
CA LYS A 142 -10.82 -4.53 9.27
C LYS A 142 -12.20 -3.92 9.45
N GLU A 143 -12.33 -2.78 10.13
CA GLU A 143 -13.62 -2.14 10.41
C GLU A 143 -14.25 -1.59 9.13
N CYS A 144 -13.44 -0.96 8.28
CA CYS A 144 -13.92 -0.33 7.05
C CYS A 144 -13.55 -1.08 5.76
N ASN A 145 -12.85 -2.22 5.87
CA ASN A 145 -12.35 -3.02 4.74
C ASN A 145 -11.57 -2.17 3.73
N ARG A 146 -10.66 -1.34 4.23
CA ARG A 146 -9.81 -0.44 3.42
C ARG A 146 -8.34 -0.63 3.77
N LEU A 147 -7.46 -0.23 2.87
CA LEU A 147 -6.03 -0.11 3.12
C LEU A 147 -5.75 1.16 3.91
N GLN A 148 -4.86 1.05 4.88
CA GLN A 148 -4.28 2.17 5.62
C GLN A 148 -2.78 2.16 5.39
N LEU A 149 -2.25 3.27 4.90
CA LEU A 149 -0.82 3.53 4.78
C LEU A 149 -0.45 4.57 5.84
N ALA A 150 0.34 4.19 6.83
CA ALA A 150 0.69 5.04 7.96
C ALA A 150 2.21 5.12 8.14
N PRO A 151 2.77 6.27 8.58
CA PRO A 151 4.16 6.35 8.99
C PRO A 151 4.41 5.45 10.20
N VAL A 152 5.59 4.85 10.27
CA VAL A 152 6.08 4.16 11.46
C VAL A 152 6.69 5.21 12.37
N GLU A 153 6.13 5.41 13.57
CA GLU A 153 6.77 6.24 14.58
C GLU A 153 8.09 5.57 14.98
N VAL A 154 9.21 6.23 14.65
CA VAL A 154 10.51 5.83 15.18
C VAL A 154 10.52 6.28 16.64
N GLY A 155 10.40 5.34 17.57
CA GLY A 155 10.51 5.61 19.00
C GLY A 155 11.76 6.44 19.28
N ARG A 156 11.56 7.55 19.99
CA ARG A 156 12.65 8.37 20.53
C ARG A 156 13.41 7.62 21.61
#